data_AF-A0A166UPT7-F1
#
_entry.id   AF-A0A166UPT7-F1
#
_cell.length_a   1.000
_cell.length_b   1.000
_cell.length_c   1.000
_cell.angle_alpha   90.00
_cell.angle_beta   90.00
_cell.angle_gamma   90.00
#
_symmetry.space_group_name_H-M   'P 1'
#
loop_
_entity.id
_entity.type
_entity.pdbx_description
1 polymer ?
#
loop_
_entity_poly.entity_id
_entity_poly.type
_entity_poly.pdbx_seq_one_letter_code
_entity_poly.pdbx_strand_id
1 'polypeptide(L)'
;MLRSRLLPRAARSLRLGPVQNVTAHATRRIHHVPTLPHDYAEGGVPNLMSPGGFAIAWSDYMSLMVEKLNGLTAGTELEDKDTKTISLLTAREPSQAPIFNYASMAHNNHFFFQGISPSGSPMPDSLRAELEACFSSLDTLRREFVLTASVMFGPGFVWLVKAGPADYRILPTYLAGSPYPGAHWRAQPTDMNTVGNDGTAKSYFKNQAFGFKKRTGDLPPGGIELEPLLCLNTWEHAWLLDWGVGAGGNGGKLAYAEAWWELIDWERVAQKAGTLRPEFKSAS
;
A
#
# COMPACT_ATOMS: atom_id res chain seq x y z
N MET A 1 42.86 75.22 38.71
CA MET A 1 43.22 73.78 38.57
C MET A 1 41.97 72.94 38.82
N LEU A 2 41.31 72.49 37.75
CA LEU A 2 40.13 71.60 37.84
C LEU A 2 40.57 70.22 38.35
N ARG A 3 39.98 69.74 39.46
CA ARG A 3 40.05 68.34 39.88
C ARG A 3 38.72 67.65 39.59
N SER A 4 38.76 66.75 38.62
CA SER A 4 37.69 65.83 38.22
C SER A 4 37.27 64.93 39.38
N ARG A 5 35.95 64.84 39.65
CA ARG A 5 35.35 63.82 40.53
C ARG A 5 35.03 62.58 39.68
N LEU A 6 35.77 61.49 39.88
CA LEU A 6 35.43 60.17 39.38
C LEU A 6 34.50 59.47 40.39
N LEU A 7 33.26 59.17 39.98
CA LEU A 7 32.38 58.22 40.67
C LEU A 7 32.67 56.80 40.15
N PRO A 8 32.69 55.76 41.00
CA PRO A 8 32.88 54.40 40.52
C PRO A 8 31.62 53.91 39.79
N ARG A 9 31.80 53.44 38.55
CA ARG A 9 30.77 52.71 37.78
C ARG A 9 30.47 51.39 38.49
N ALA A 10 29.24 51.20 38.94
CA ALA A 10 28.74 49.90 39.36
C ALA A 10 28.70 48.95 38.16
N ALA A 11 29.45 47.85 38.21
CA ALA A 11 29.36 46.78 37.25
C ALA A 11 28.01 46.07 37.42
N ARG A 12 27.09 46.25 36.46
CA ARG A 12 25.85 45.49 36.38
C ARG A 12 26.20 44.09 35.88
N SER A 13 26.21 43.10 36.78
CA SER A 13 26.25 41.70 36.37
C SER A 13 24.97 41.38 35.60
N LEU A 14 25.06 41.10 34.31
CA LEU A 14 23.99 40.47 33.55
C LEU A 14 23.77 39.07 34.13
N ARG A 15 22.73 38.91 34.95
CA ARG A 15 22.24 37.58 35.33
C ARG A 15 21.55 37.01 34.10
N LEU A 16 22.19 36.01 33.47
CA LEU A 16 21.53 35.09 32.56
C LEU A 16 20.40 34.42 33.36
N GLY A 17 19.15 34.74 33.01
CA GLY A 17 18.00 34.01 33.53
C GLY A 17 18.08 32.55 33.09
N PRO A 18 17.42 31.63 33.81
CA PRO A 18 17.38 30.24 33.41
C PRO A 18 16.77 30.16 32.00
N VAL A 19 17.47 29.48 31.10
CA VAL A 19 16.94 29.09 29.80
C VAL A 19 15.66 28.32 30.09
N GLN A 20 14.52 28.85 29.66
CA GLN A 20 13.28 28.08 29.67
C GLN A 20 13.54 26.86 28.80
N ASN A 21 13.62 25.69 29.42
CA ASN A 21 13.49 24.43 28.71
C ASN A 21 12.14 24.50 28.00
N VAL A 22 12.19 24.73 26.68
CA VAL A 22 11.07 24.45 25.80
C VAL A 22 10.77 22.98 26.07
N THR A 23 9.67 22.73 26.77
CA THR A 23 9.17 21.38 26.96
C THR A 23 9.09 20.77 25.58
N ALA A 24 9.86 19.70 25.35
CA ALA A 24 9.66 18.88 24.18
C ALA A 24 8.18 18.50 24.23
N HIS A 25 7.37 19.07 23.33
CA HIS A 25 6.01 18.59 23.13
C HIS A 25 6.17 17.09 22.92
N ALA A 26 5.70 16.30 23.87
CA ALA A 26 5.60 14.87 23.70
C ALA A 26 4.75 14.69 22.44
N THR A 27 5.41 14.36 21.33
CA THR A 27 4.73 14.11 20.07
C THR A 27 3.86 12.90 20.35
N ARG A 28 2.54 13.10 20.41
CA ARG A 28 1.61 12.00 20.51
C ARG A 28 1.85 11.13 19.27
N ARG A 29 2.25 9.88 19.49
CA ARG A 29 2.45 8.88 18.43
C ARG A 29 1.25 7.97 18.44
N ILE A 30 0.19 8.38 17.75
CA ILE A 30 -1.07 7.63 17.74
C ILE A 30 -1.00 6.49 16.71
N HIS A 31 -0.48 6.77 15.53
CA HIS A 31 -0.19 5.73 14.54
C HIS A 31 1.05 4.95 14.98
N HIS A 32 0.95 3.63 14.95
CA HIS A 32 2.04 2.69 15.19
C HIS A 32 2.07 1.64 14.07
N VAL A 33 3.22 0.98 13.89
CA VAL A 33 3.33 -0.12 12.92
C VAL A 33 2.39 -1.25 13.38
N PRO A 34 1.45 -1.69 12.52
CA PRO A 34 0.51 -2.72 12.90
C PRO A 34 1.20 -4.08 13.05
N THR A 35 0.62 -4.96 13.86
CA THR A 35 1.09 -6.34 13.99
C THR A 35 0.63 -7.17 12.79
N LEU A 36 1.56 -7.95 12.22
CA LEU A 36 1.24 -8.90 11.16
C LEU A 36 0.63 -10.18 11.73
N PRO A 37 -0.14 -10.94 10.91
CA PRO A 37 -0.68 -12.25 11.33
C PRO A 37 0.39 -13.30 11.62
N HIS A 38 1.55 -13.17 10.97
CA HIS A 38 2.69 -14.07 11.09
C HIS A 38 3.94 -13.27 11.41
N ASP A 39 4.83 -13.85 12.23
CA ASP A 39 6.11 -13.23 12.54
C ASP A 39 7.17 -13.63 11.50
N TYR A 40 7.73 -12.61 10.86
CA TYR A 40 8.78 -12.73 9.85
C TYR A 40 10.08 -12.01 10.28
N ALA A 41 10.14 -11.47 11.50
CA ALA A 41 11.22 -10.57 11.91
C ALA A 41 12.60 -11.25 11.93
N GLU A 42 12.67 -12.50 12.39
CA GLU A 42 13.95 -13.24 12.46
C GLU A 42 14.27 -13.98 11.15
N GLY A 43 13.26 -14.59 10.52
CA GLY A 43 13.44 -15.51 9.39
C GLY A 43 13.23 -14.90 8.00
N GLY A 44 12.67 -13.69 7.91
CA GLY A 44 12.14 -13.16 6.67
C GLY A 44 10.87 -13.89 6.21
N VAL A 45 10.45 -13.65 4.97
CA VAL A 45 9.32 -14.36 4.36
C VAL A 45 9.87 -15.55 3.57
N PRO A 46 9.57 -16.80 3.96
CA PRO A 46 10.13 -17.98 3.32
C PRO A 46 9.95 -17.96 1.80
N ASN A 47 11.01 -18.24 1.05
CA ASN A 47 11.01 -18.26 -0.43
C ASN A 47 10.62 -16.95 -1.12
N LEU A 48 10.54 -15.81 -0.40
CA LEU A 48 10.20 -14.52 -0.98
C LEU A 48 11.14 -13.39 -0.56
N MET A 49 11.44 -13.27 0.73
CA MET A 49 12.27 -12.18 1.28
C MET A 49 13.22 -12.72 2.34
N SER A 50 14.50 -12.36 2.25
CA SER A 50 15.45 -12.60 3.35
C SER A 50 15.07 -11.78 4.59
N PRO A 51 15.65 -12.05 5.78
CA PRO A 51 15.44 -11.20 6.96
C PRO A 51 15.77 -9.73 6.71
N GLY A 52 16.84 -9.46 5.96
CA GLY A 52 17.22 -8.09 5.57
C GLY A 52 16.24 -7.46 4.59
N GLY A 53 15.75 -8.23 3.62
CA GLY A 53 14.71 -7.78 2.67
C GLY A 53 13.41 -7.45 3.38
N PHE A 54 12.97 -8.31 4.30
CA PHE A 54 11.80 -8.08 5.12
C PHE A 54 11.96 -6.85 6.03
N ALA A 55 13.11 -6.66 6.67
CA ALA A 55 13.37 -5.48 7.50
C ALA A 55 13.20 -4.17 6.71
N ILE A 56 13.74 -4.11 5.50
CA ILE A 56 13.58 -2.94 4.62
C ILE A 56 12.14 -2.80 4.14
N ALA A 57 11.52 -3.88 3.65
CA ALA A 57 10.20 -3.84 3.02
C ALA A 57 9.06 -3.59 4.01
N TRP A 58 9.20 -4.07 5.24
CA TRP A 58 8.20 -3.97 6.30
C TRP A 58 8.65 -3.03 7.42
N SER A 59 9.58 -3.46 8.26
CA SER A 59 9.87 -2.81 9.56
C SER A 59 10.32 -1.35 9.40
N ASP A 60 11.33 -1.10 8.57
CA ASP A 60 11.92 0.22 8.37
C ASP A 60 10.98 1.11 7.56
N TYR A 61 10.41 0.57 6.47
CA TYR A 61 9.53 1.33 5.60
C TYR A 61 8.23 1.72 6.28
N MET A 62 7.59 0.80 7.02
CA MET A 62 6.38 1.12 7.80
C MET A 62 6.67 2.10 8.92
N SER A 63 7.82 1.99 9.59
CA SER A 63 8.23 2.95 10.62
C SER A 63 8.35 4.36 10.03
N LEU A 64 8.97 4.51 8.85
CA LEU A 64 9.04 5.77 8.13
C LEU A 64 7.65 6.30 7.77
N MET A 65 6.78 5.47 7.21
CA MET A 65 5.42 5.89 6.81
C MET A 65 4.63 6.41 8.01
N VAL A 66 4.65 5.66 9.11
CA VAL A 66 3.95 5.99 10.36
C VAL A 66 4.53 7.24 11.02
N GLU A 67 5.85 7.40 11.05
CA GLU A 67 6.49 8.60 11.61
C GLU A 67 6.10 9.85 10.81
N LYS A 68 6.15 9.79 9.48
CA LYS A 68 5.73 10.89 8.62
C LYS A 68 4.25 11.18 8.75
N LEU A 69 3.41 10.15 8.82
CA LEU A 69 1.97 10.33 8.99
C LEU A 69 1.66 11.01 10.32
N ASN A 70 2.21 10.54 11.44
CA ASN A 70 2.06 11.16 12.75
C ASN A 70 2.47 12.64 12.73
N GLY A 71 3.59 12.99 12.07
CA GLY A 71 4.03 14.38 11.96
C GLY A 71 3.08 15.28 11.18
N LEU A 72 2.38 14.74 10.18
CA LEU A 72 1.43 15.48 9.35
C LEU A 72 0.01 15.55 9.94
N THR A 73 -0.37 14.60 10.79
CA THR A 73 -1.71 14.52 11.38
C THR A 73 -1.78 15.03 12.82
N ALA A 74 -0.65 15.30 13.47
CA ALA A 74 -0.58 15.79 14.85
C ALA A 74 -1.47 17.02 15.09
N GLY A 75 -2.39 16.94 16.06
CA GLY A 75 -3.29 18.03 16.42
C GLY A 75 -4.39 18.32 15.38
N THR A 76 -4.57 17.45 14.39
CA THR A 76 -5.66 17.52 13.40
C THR A 76 -6.74 16.50 13.71
N GLU A 77 -7.91 16.61 13.06
CA GLU A 77 -8.99 15.62 13.18
C GLU A 77 -8.61 14.23 12.63
N LEU A 78 -7.48 14.11 11.93
CA LEU A 78 -7.00 12.87 11.34
C LEU A 78 -6.14 12.04 12.31
N GLU A 79 -5.67 12.63 13.41
CA GLU A 79 -4.68 12.02 14.32
C GLU A 79 -5.15 10.67 14.89
N ASP A 80 -6.45 10.54 15.16
CA ASP A 80 -7.07 9.34 15.77
C ASP A 80 -7.68 8.36 14.75
N LYS A 81 -7.53 8.62 13.44
CA LYS A 81 -8.14 7.80 12.39
C LYS A 81 -7.18 6.71 11.90
N ASP A 82 -7.72 5.60 11.41
CA ASP A 82 -6.91 4.57 10.78
C ASP A 82 -6.41 5.00 9.39
N THR A 83 -5.35 4.37 8.90
CA THR A 83 -4.67 4.73 7.64
C THR A 83 -5.60 4.66 6.42
N LYS A 84 -6.49 3.67 6.34
CA LYS A 84 -7.49 3.58 5.28
C LYS A 84 -8.41 4.79 5.33
N THR A 85 -9.01 5.08 6.49
CA THR A 85 -9.91 6.23 6.65
C THR A 85 -9.23 7.55 6.32
N ILE A 86 -7.99 7.76 6.77
CA ILE A 86 -7.21 8.95 6.43
C ILE A 86 -7.02 9.05 4.91
N SER A 87 -6.64 7.96 4.23
CA SER A 87 -6.47 7.97 2.77
C SER A 87 -7.77 8.35 2.05
N LEU A 88 -8.93 7.85 2.50
CA LEU A 88 -10.22 8.18 1.89
C LEU A 88 -10.60 9.65 2.08
N LEU A 89 -10.39 10.20 3.29
CA LEU A 89 -10.72 11.59 3.61
C LEU A 89 -9.83 12.60 2.90
N THR A 90 -8.57 12.22 2.61
CA THR A 90 -7.56 13.12 2.04
C THR A 90 -7.39 12.98 0.53
N ALA A 91 -8.02 11.98 -0.11
CA ALA A 91 -7.81 11.66 -1.52
C ALA A 91 -8.15 12.81 -2.49
N ARG A 92 -9.20 13.58 -2.20
CA ARG A 92 -9.69 14.64 -3.10
C ARG A 92 -8.83 15.90 -3.07
N GLU A 93 -8.36 16.27 -1.88
CA GLU A 93 -7.78 17.59 -1.62
C GLU A 93 -6.28 17.62 -2.02
N PRO A 94 -5.88 18.45 -3.00
CA PRO A 94 -4.48 18.52 -3.43
C PRO A 94 -3.51 18.93 -2.33
N SER A 95 -3.92 19.84 -1.43
CA SER A 95 -3.07 20.27 -0.31
C SER A 95 -2.78 19.16 0.71
N GLN A 96 -3.65 18.13 0.77
CA GLN A 96 -3.49 16.97 1.63
C GLN A 96 -2.87 15.75 0.91
N ALA A 97 -2.39 15.92 -0.33
CA ALA A 97 -1.75 14.85 -1.09
C ALA A 97 -0.58 14.17 -0.33
N PRO A 98 0.28 14.87 0.43
CA PRO A 98 1.30 14.21 1.24
C PRO A 98 0.70 13.28 2.30
N ILE A 99 -0.36 13.71 2.99
CA ILE A 99 -1.05 12.89 4.00
C ILE A 99 -1.66 11.65 3.35
N PHE A 100 -2.33 11.84 2.21
CA PHE A 100 -2.86 10.74 1.40
C PHE A 100 -1.77 9.73 1.05
N ASN A 101 -0.62 10.20 0.56
CA ASN A 101 0.46 9.32 0.10
C ASN A 101 0.99 8.44 1.24
N TYR A 102 1.30 9.02 2.41
CA TYR A 102 1.81 8.24 3.54
C TYR A 102 0.75 7.29 4.12
N ALA A 103 -0.50 7.73 4.22
CA ALA A 103 -1.60 6.91 4.72
C ALA A 103 -1.92 5.74 3.77
N SER A 104 -2.04 6.01 2.47
CA SER A 104 -2.30 5.01 1.44
C SER A 104 -1.14 4.03 1.32
N MET A 105 0.11 4.51 1.36
CA MET A 105 1.29 3.64 1.33
C MET A 105 1.33 2.67 2.52
N ALA A 106 1.15 3.18 3.74
CA ALA A 106 1.11 2.34 4.95
C ALA A 106 -0.02 1.31 4.86
N HIS A 107 -1.21 1.73 4.40
CA HIS A 107 -2.35 0.83 4.22
C HIS A 107 -2.08 -0.26 3.17
N ASN A 108 -1.57 0.12 2.01
CA ASN A 108 -1.33 -0.80 0.90
C ASN A 108 -0.22 -1.80 1.21
N ASN A 109 0.87 -1.34 1.84
CA ASN A 109 1.96 -2.22 2.25
C ASN A 109 1.50 -3.21 3.33
N HIS A 110 0.73 -2.74 4.32
CA HIS A 110 0.11 -3.63 5.30
C HIS A 110 -0.83 -4.64 4.65
N PHE A 111 -1.64 -4.23 3.66
CA PHE A 111 -2.51 -5.14 2.93
C PHE A 111 -1.72 -6.24 2.21
N PHE A 112 -0.59 -5.90 1.58
CA PHE A 112 0.30 -6.88 0.93
C PHE A 112 0.78 -7.95 1.92
N PHE A 113 1.37 -7.57 3.05
CA PHE A 113 1.89 -8.53 4.03
C PHE A 113 0.78 -9.31 4.75
N GLN A 114 -0.42 -8.73 4.88
CA GLN A 114 -1.59 -9.45 5.40
C GLN A 114 -2.12 -10.52 4.43
N GLY A 115 -1.86 -10.38 3.14
CA GLY A 115 -2.36 -11.28 2.08
C GLY A 115 -1.47 -12.49 1.81
N ILE A 116 -0.37 -12.64 2.53
CA ILE A 116 0.57 -13.75 2.39
C ILE A 116 0.67 -14.55 3.69
N SER A 117 1.06 -15.82 3.57
CA SER A 117 1.35 -16.71 4.69
C SER A 117 2.65 -17.47 4.43
N PRO A 118 3.34 -18.01 5.46
CA PRO A 118 4.66 -18.63 5.30
C PRO A 118 4.72 -19.78 4.28
N SER A 119 3.59 -20.43 4.00
CA SER A 119 3.48 -21.57 3.08
C SER A 119 2.38 -21.41 2.03
N GLY A 120 1.73 -20.26 1.95
CA GLY A 120 0.44 -20.14 1.27
C GLY A 120 -0.68 -20.93 1.97
N SER A 121 -1.91 -20.75 1.51
CA SER A 121 -3.06 -21.58 1.89
C SER A 121 -3.76 -22.11 0.64
N PRO A 122 -4.39 -23.30 0.65
CA PRO A 122 -5.10 -23.80 -0.52
C PRO A 122 -6.31 -22.92 -0.86
N MET A 123 -6.57 -22.69 -2.14
CA MET A 123 -7.74 -21.92 -2.58
C MET A 123 -9.05 -22.68 -2.32
N PRO A 124 -10.00 -22.10 -1.54
CA PRO A 124 -11.31 -22.72 -1.32
C PRO A 124 -12.10 -22.89 -2.63
N ASP A 125 -12.83 -24.00 -2.76
CA ASP A 125 -13.56 -24.35 -3.99
C ASP A 125 -14.59 -23.30 -4.40
N SER A 126 -15.23 -22.64 -3.44
CA SER A 126 -16.20 -21.56 -3.70
C SER A 126 -15.54 -20.37 -4.40
N LEU A 127 -14.35 -19.96 -3.94
CA LEU A 127 -13.60 -18.87 -4.54
C LEU A 127 -13.04 -19.29 -5.90
N ARG A 128 -12.51 -20.52 -5.99
CA ARG A 128 -12.01 -21.10 -7.25
C ARG A 128 -13.06 -21.04 -8.34
N ALA A 129 -14.28 -21.49 -8.07
CA ALA A 129 -15.35 -21.50 -9.06
C ALA A 129 -15.71 -20.08 -9.56
N GLU A 130 -15.76 -19.09 -8.67
CA GLU A 130 -16.01 -17.69 -9.07
C GLU A 130 -14.86 -17.12 -9.91
N LEU A 131 -13.61 -17.40 -9.55
CA LEU A 131 -12.43 -16.92 -10.28
C LEU A 131 -12.28 -17.61 -11.65
N GLU A 132 -12.49 -18.91 -11.75
CA GLU A 132 -12.46 -19.64 -13.04
C GLU A 132 -13.58 -19.19 -13.97
N ALA A 133 -14.77 -18.89 -13.43
CA ALA A 133 -15.86 -18.31 -14.23
C ALA A 133 -15.51 -16.91 -14.77
N CYS A 134 -14.71 -16.13 -14.03
CA CYS A 134 -14.35 -14.77 -14.41
C CYS A 134 -13.14 -14.70 -15.35
N PHE A 135 -12.10 -15.51 -15.10
CA PHE A 135 -10.81 -15.48 -15.83
C PHE A 135 -10.62 -16.67 -16.79
N SER A 136 -11.64 -17.50 -16.99
CA SER A 136 -11.62 -18.78 -17.74
C SER A 136 -10.81 -19.90 -17.07
N SER A 137 -9.71 -19.60 -16.39
CA SER A 137 -8.95 -20.54 -15.57
C SER A 137 -8.09 -19.83 -14.52
N LEU A 138 -7.69 -20.53 -13.46
CA LEU A 138 -6.74 -19.98 -12.49
C LEU A 138 -5.34 -19.75 -13.07
N ASP A 139 -4.91 -20.55 -14.05
CA ASP A 139 -3.64 -20.34 -14.75
C ASP A 139 -3.66 -19.01 -15.52
N THR A 140 -4.78 -18.72 -16.19
CA THR A 140 -4.99 -17.42 -16.86
C THR A 140 -4.92 -16.28 -15.86
N LEU A 141 -5.62 -16.38 -14.72
CA LEU A 141 -5.55 -15.37 -13.66
C LEU A 141 -4.12 -15.16 -13.15
N ARG A 142 -3.41 -16.25 -12.79
CA ARG A 142 -2.01 -16.19 -12.34
C ARG A 142 -1.13 -15.49 -13.36
N ARG A 143 -1.22 -15.90 -14.62
CA ARG A 143 -0.44 -15.34 -15.72
C ARG A 143 -0.75 -13.86 -15.93
N GLU A 144 -2.02 -13.48 -15.99
CA GLU A 144 -2.41 -12.08 -16.17
C GLU A 144 -1.93 -11.20 -15.00
N PHE A 145 -2.04 -11.69 -13.77
CA PHE A 145 -1.64 -10.95 -12.58
C PHE A 145 -0.11 -10.75 -12.53
N VAL A 146 0.66 -11.84 -12.68
CA VAL A 146 2.12 -11.84 -12.68
C VAL A 146 2.66 -10.98 -13.82
N LEU A 147 2.12 -11.13 -15.03
CA LEU A 147 2.54 -10.33 -16.17
C LEU A 147 2.23 -8.85 -15.94
N THR A 148 1.03 -8.50 -15.45
CA THR A 148 0.67 -7.11 -15.13
C THR A 148 1.66 -6.49 -14.15
N ALA A 149 2.02 -7.21 -13.08
CA ALA A 149 3.02 -6.76 -12.11
C ALA A 149 4.40 -6.59 -12.74
N SER A 150 4.84 -7.54 -13.56
CA SER A 150 6.14 -7.51 -14.24
C SER A 150 6.25 -6.38 -15.26
N VAL A 151 5.18 -6.09 -16.01
CA VAL A 151 5.20 -5.06 -17.07
C VAL A 151 4.89 -3.66 -16.56
N MET A 152 4.35 -3.53 -15.35
CA MET A 152 4.12 -2.23 -14.72
C MET A 152 5.47 -1.55 -14.48
N PHE A 153 5.80 -0.59 -15.34
CA PHE A 153 7.06 0.13 -15.29
C PHE A 153 6.99 1.22 -14.22
N GLY A 154 7.65 0.97 -13.10
CA GLY A 154 7.64 1.83 -11.92
C GLY A 154 7.01 1.15 -10.70
N PRO A 155 7.15 1.81 -9.54
CA PRO A 155 6.63 1.30 -8.28
C PRO A 155 5.12 1.50 -8.17
N GLY A 156 4.46 0.56 -7.49
CA GLY A 156 3.03 0.59 -7.26
C GLY A 156 2.52 -0.72 -6.67
N PHE A 157 1.24 -0.98 -6.88
CA PHE A 157 0.55 -2.16 -6.38
C PHE A 157 -0.32 -2.77 -7.47
N VAL A 158 -0.41 -4.10 -7.51
CA VAL A 158 -1.37 -4.82 -8.35
C VAL A 158 -2.40 -5.49 -7.45
N TRP A 159 -3.67 -5.28 -7.75
CA TRP A 159 -4.78 -5.70 -6.91
C TRP A 159 -5.67 -6.71 -7.63
N LEU A 160 -6.17 -7.69 -6.90
CA LEU A 160 -7.40 -8.41 -7.26
C LEU A 160 -8.54 -7.74 -6.52
N VAL A 161 -9.51 -7.22 -7.27
CA VAL A 161 -10.70 -6.54 -6.71
C VAL A 161 -11.97 -7.27 -7.10
N LYS A 162 -12.95 -7.30 -6.19
CA LYS A 162 -14.34 -7.68 -6.50
C LYS A 162 -15.13 -6.42 -6.83
N ALA A 163 -15.74 -6.39 -8.00
CA ALA A 163 -16.49 -5.27 -8.56
C ALA A 163 -18.00 -5.54 -8.61
N GLY A 164 -18.45 -6.54 -7.86
CA GLY A 164 -19.83 -7.02 -7.80
C GLY A 164 -19.92 -8.54 -7.65
N PRO A 165 -21.13 -9.11 -7.58
CA PRO A 165 -21.32 -10.55 -7.52
C PRO A 165 -20.67 -11.23 -8.74
N ALA A 166 -19.70 -12.12 -8.50
CA ALA A 166 -18.93 -12.82 -9.52
C ALA A 166 -18.22 -11.93 -10.57
N ASP A 167 -17.97 -10.65 -10.27
CA ASP A 167 -17.17 -9.74 -11.13
C ASP A 167 -15.82 -9.47 -10.43
N TYR A 168 -14.76 -10.06 -10.96
CA TYR A 168 -13.40 -9.94 -10.44
C TYR A 168 -12.50 -9.27 -11.46
N ARG A 169 -11.62 -8.38 -11.00
CA ARG A 169 -10.74 -7.61 -11.89
C ARG A 169 -9.35 -7.49 -11.33
N ILE A 170 -8.37 -7.45 -12.23
CA ILE A 170 -7.00 -7.05 -11.93
C ILE A 170 -6.91 -5.54 -12.11
N LEU A 171 -6.45 -4.84 -11.09
CA LEU A 171 -6.30 -3.38 -11.09
C LEU A 171 -4.87 -3.01 -10.68
N PRO A 172 -4.06 -2.41 -11.56
CA PRO A 172 -2.82 -1.77 -11.16
C PRO A 172 -3.09 -0.38 -10.57
N THR A 173 -2.29 0.03 -9.59
CA THR A 173 -2.23 1.40 -9.06
C THR A 173 -0.78 1.83 -8.91
N TYR A 174 -0.40 2.97 -9.48
CA TYR A 174 0.96 3.48 -9.42
C TYR A 174 1.22 4.23 -8.11
N LEU A 175 2.49 4.24 -7.68
CA LEU A 175 2.97 4.97 -6.51
C LEU A 175 2.18 4.61 -5.22
N ALA A 176 1.43 5.56 -4.68
CA ALA A 176 0.58 5.43 -3.50
C ALA A 176 -0.92 5.40 -3.86
N GLY A 177 -1.25 5.07 -5.11
CA GLY A 177 -2.63 5.01 -5.57
C GLY A 177 -3.48 4.03 -4.76
N SER A 178 -4.80 4.26 -4.73
CA SER A 178 -5.72 3.47 -3.92
C SER A 178 -6.76 2.77 -4.78
N PRO A 179 -7.05 1.47 -4.54
CA PRO A 179 -8.08 0.73 -5.28
C PRO A 179 -9.51 1.09 -4.85
N TYR A 180 -9.69 1.84 -3.76
CA TYR A 180 -11.01 2.14 -3.21
C TYR A 180 -11.75 3.20 -4.04
N PRO A 181 -13.04 3.02 -4.33
CA PRO A 181 -13.83 4.00 -5.09
C PRO A 181 -13.91 5.37 -4.40
N GLY A 182 -13.91 5.40 -3.06
CA GLY A 182 -13.87 6.64 -2.29
C GLY A 182 -12.58 7.46 -2.48
N ALA A 183 -11.52 6.84 -3.00
CA ALA A 183 -10.25 7.47 -3.33
C ALA A 183 -9.98 7.50 -4.85
N HIS A 184 -11.01 7.44 -5.72
CA HIS A 184 -10.84 7.42 -7.18
C HIS A 184 -10.02 8.60 -7.73
N TRP A 185 -10.05 9.78 -7.08
CA TRP A 185 -9.18 10.95 -7.37
C TRP A 185 -7.68 10.64 -7.33
N ARG A 186 -7.32 9.53 -6.69
CA ARG A 186 -5.97 9.01 -6.48
C ARG A 186 -5.92 7.51 -6.78
N ALA A 187 -6.75 7.00 -7.71
CA ALA A 187 -6.62 5.61 -8.15
C ALA A 187 -5.30 5.36 -8.88
N GLN A 188 -4.82 6.37 -9.62
CA GLN A 188 -3.57 6.33 -10.40
C GLN A 188 -3.40 5.01 -11.17
N PRO A 189 -4.36 4.60 -12.03
CA PRO A 189 -4.36 3.25 -12.61
C PRO A 189 -3.47 3.10 -13.85
N THR A 190 -2.94 4.20 -14.38
CA THR A 190 -2.21 4.22 -15.64
C THR A 190 -1.07 5.22 -15.58
N ASP A 191 0.08 4.86 -16.13
CA ASP A 191 1.21 5.77 -16.29
C ASP A 191 0.93 6.79 -17.40
N MET A 192 0.72 8.04 -17.02
CA MET A 192 0.42 9.12 -17.96
C MET A 192 1.61 9.51 -18.85
N ASN A 193 2.83 9.05 -18.57
CA ASN A 193 3.99 9.27 -19.46
C ASN A 193 3.96 8.38 -20.71
N THR A 194 3.25 7.25 -20.65
CA THR A 194 3.15 6.28 -21.76
C THR A 194 1.81 6.36 -22.49
N VAL A 195 0.80 7.00 -21.88
CA VAL A 195 -0.49 7.29 -22.52
C VAL A 195 -0.36 8.51 -23.42
N GLY A 196 0.03 8.28 -24.67
CA GLY A 196 -0.01 9.29 -25.73
C GLY A 196 -1.40 9.48 -26.34
N ASN A 197 -1.62 10.64 -26.95
CA ASN A 197 -2.75 10.89 -27.85
C ASN A 197 -2.49 10.11 -29.16
N ASP A 198 -3.13 8.94 -29.32
CA ASP A 198 -3.18 8.12 -30.54
C ASP A 198 -1.88 7.45 -31.05
N GLY A 199 -1.21 6.66 -30.19
CA GLY A 199 -0.03 5.85 -30.55
C GLY A 199 -0.27 4.33 -30.74
N THR A 200 0.62 3.68 -31.50
CA THR A 200 0.62 2.26 -31.95
C THR A 200 0.57 1.19 -30.86
N ALA A 201 0.74 1.54 -29.58
CA ALA A 201 0.63 0.62 -28.45
C ALA A 201 -0.82 0.30 -28.04
N LYS A 202 -1.82 0.95 -28.66
CA LYS A 202 -3.25 0.74 -28.36
C LYS A 202 -3.69 -0.71 -28.52
N SER A 203 -3.16 -1.45 -29.50
CA SER A 203 -3.47 -2.86 -29.68
C SER A 203 -2.88 -3.72 -28.57
N TYR A 204 -1.69 -3.41 -28.06
CA TYR A 204 -1.06 -4.14 -26.96
C TYR A 204 -1.90 -4.01 -25.67
N PHE A 205 -2.25 -2.78 -25.28
CA PHE A 205 -3.06 -2.54 -24.08
C PHE A 205 -4.54 -2.95 -24.24
N LYS A 206 -5.14 -2.85 -25.44
CA LYS A 206 -6.50 -3.39 -25.69
C LYS A 206 -6.54 -4.91 -25.75
N ASN A 207 -5.51 -5.56 -26.29
CA ASN A 207 -5.47 -7.01 -26.43
C ASN A 207 -5.09 -7.72 -25.11
N GLN A 208 -4.57 -6.99 -24.11
CA GLN A 208 -4.45 -7.51 -22.74
C GLN A 208 -5.76 -7.39 -21.95
N ALA A 209 -6.73 -6.61 -22.43
CA ALA A 209 -8.06 -6.48 -21.86
C ALA A 209 -9.05 -7.54 -22.39
N PHE A 210 -8.58 -8.71 -22.83
CA PHE A 210 -9.43 -9.82 -23.30
C PHE A 210 -10.19 -10.57 -22.17
N GLY A 211 -10.29 -9.97 -20.98
CA GLY A 211 -11.32 -10.27 -19.97
C GLY A 211 -12.33 -9.13 -19.74
N PHE A 212 -12.11 -7.94 -20.30
CA PHE A 212 -13.00 -6.80 -20.11
C PHE A 212 -14.13 -6.85 -21.14
N LYS A 213 -15.25 -7.48 -20.77
CA LYS A 213 -16.53 -7.10 -21.37
C LYS A 213 -16.72 -5.60 -21.14
N LYS A 214 -16.63 -4.83 -22.23
CA LYS A 214 -16.93 -3.40 -22.27
C LYS A 214 -18.39 -3.20 -21.85
N ARG A 215 -18.63 -2.88 -20.57
CA ARG A 215 -19.93 -2.39 -20.08
C ARG A 215 -19.85 -0.89 -19.95
N THR A 216 -20.70 -0.23 -20.72
CA THR A 216 -21.00 1.21 -20.67
C THR A 216 -21.74 1.52 -19.38
N GLY A 217 -21.26 2.52 -18.65
CA GLY A 217 -21.91 2.99 -17.43
C GLY A 217 -21.17 4.19 -16.85
N ASP A 218 -21.42 5.38 -17.40
CA ASP A 218 -21.15 6.66 -16.74
C ASP A 218 -22.12 6.82 -15.57
N LEU A 219 -21.70 6.68 -14.31
CA LEU A 219 -22.55 6.99 -13.15
C LEU A 219 -21.78 7.41 -11.89
N PRO A 220 -22.19 8.53 -11.24
CA PRO A 220 -22.13 8.75 -9.79
C PRO A 220 -23.56 8.87 -9.19
N PRO A 221 -23.81 8.84 -7.85
CA PRO A 221 -23.11 8.26 -6.71
C PRO A 221 -23.80 6.94 -6.24
N GLY A 222 -23.01 6.00 -5.69
CA GLY A 222 -23.37 4.56 -5.56
C GLY A 222 -22.59 3.68 -6.55
N GLY A 223 -21.51 4.24 -7.11
CA GLY A 223 -20.63 3.59 -8.07
C GLY A 223 -20.04 2.30 -7.53
N ILE A 224 -19.84 1.35 -8.44
CA ILE A 224 -19.35 -0.01 -8.19
C ILE A 224 -18.40 -0.05 -6.98
N GLU A 225 -18.87 -0.66 -5.89
CA GLU A 225 -18.01 -0.94 -4.76
C GLU A 225 -16.90 -1.88 -5.24
N LEU A 226 -15.67 -1.36 -5.29
CA LEU A 226 -14.48 -2.16 -5.51
C LEU A 226 -13.97 -2.60 -4.15
N GLU A 227 -14.03 -3.89 -3.89
CA GLU A 227 -13.51 -4.50 -2.69
C GLU A 227 -12.15 -5.14 -3.00
N PRO A 228 -11.03 -4.59 -2.50
CA PRO A 228 -9.72 -5.20 -2.67
C PRO A 228 -9.64 -6.49 -1.87
N LEU A 229 -9.22 -7.56 -2.54
CA LEU A 229 -9.11 -8.91 -1.99
C LEU A 229 -7.66 -9.33 -1.79
N LEU A 230 -6.81 -9.03 -2.78
CA LEU A 230 -5.39 -9.39 -2.81
C LEU A 230 -4.58 -8.21 -3.33
N CYS A 231 -3.34 -8.05 -2.86
CA CYS A 231 -2.42 -7.00 -3.25
C CYS A 231 -1.00 -7.57 -3.41
N LEU A 232 -0.32 -7.20 -4.50
CA LEU A 232 1.11 -7.39 -4.68
C LEU A 232 1.80 -6.03 -4.65
N ASN A 233 2.74 -5.85 -3.71
CA ASN A 233 3.62 -4.69 -3.67
C ASN A 233 4.71 -4.85 -4.74
N THR A 234 4.81 -3.89 -5.64
CA THR A 234 5.80 -3.92 -6.73
C THR A 234 6.91 -2.88 -6.59
N TRP A 235 6.94 -2.16 -5.47
CA TRP A 235 8.03 -1.24 -5.16
C TRP A 235 9.36 -1.96 -5.02
N GLU A 236 10.44 -1.33 -5.47
CA GLU A 236 11.79 -1.90 -5.49
C GLU A 236 12.28 -2.30 -4.09
N HIS A 237 11.86 -1.57 -3.04
CA HIS A 237 12.23 -1.92 -1.66
C HIS A 237 11.68 -3.28 -1.19
N ALA A 238 10.69 -3.86 -1.90
CA ALA A 238 10.12 -5.15 -1.58
C ALA A 238 10.85 -6.34 -2.22
N TRP A 239 11.57 -6.13 -3.34
CA TRP A 239 12.11 -7.24 -4.13
C TRP A 239 13.55 -7.06 -4.61
N LEU A 240 14.04 -5.82 -4.72
CA LEU A 240 15.34 -5.55 -5.36
C LEU A 240 16.52 -6.18 -4.62
N LEU A 241 16.47 -6.23 -3.28
CA LEU A 241 17.55 -6.80 -2.47
C LEU A 241 17.68 -8.32 -2.70
N ASP A 242 16.55 -9.03 -2.71
CA ASP A 242 16.53 -10.50 -2.74
C ASP A 242 16.55 -11.06 -4.18
N TRP A 243 15.94 -10.35 -5.13
CA TRP A 243 15.74 -10.83 -6.50
C TRP A 243 16.65 -10.16 -7.53
N GLY A 244 17.36 -9.09 -7.15
CA GLY A 244 18.20 -8.31 -8.06
C GLY A 244 17.39 -7.66 -9.19
N VAL A 245 18.06 -7.15 -10.22
CA VAL A 245 17.41 -6.37 -11.31
C VAL A 245 16.78 -7.22 -12.42
N GLY A 246 17.00 -8.55 -12.45
CA GLY A 246 16.46 -9.42 -13.51
C GLY A 246 17.26 -9.45 -14.82
N ALA A 247 18.50 -8.94 -14.84
CA ALA A 247 19.33 -8.93 -16.04
C ALA A 247 19.64 -10.36 -16.51
N GLY A 248 19.45 -10.63 -17.81
CA GLY A 248 19.66 -11.96 -18.39
C GLY A 248 18.53 -12.97 -18.07
N GLY A 249 17.38 -12.51 -17.58
CA GLY A 249 16.22 -13.37 -17.30
C GLY A 249 16.29 -14.12 -15.96
N ASN A 250 17.31 -13.87 -15.14
CA ASN A 250 17.46 -14.48 -13.82
C ASN A 250 16.96 -13.53 -12.73
N GLY A 251 15.97 -13.95 -11.95
CA GLY A 251 15.42 -13.16 -10.85
C GLY A 251 14.57 -11.98 -11.32
N GLY A 252 14.72 -10.84 -10.64
CA GLY A 252 13.99 -9.62 -10.91
C GLY A 252 12.52 -9.66 -10.52
N LYS A 253 11.80 -8.62 -10.96
CA LYS A 253 10.39 -8.40 -10.63
C LYS A 253 9.47 -9.55 -11.05
N LEU A 254 9.76 -10.21 -12.17
CA LEU A 254 8.98 -11.35 -12.67
C LEU A 254 9.07 -12.54 -11.73
N ALA A 255 10.29 -12.98 -11.41
CA ALA A 255 10.50 -14.13 -10.52
C ALA A 255 9.98 -13.85 -9.10
N TYR A 256 10.12 -12.61 -8.62
CA TYR A 256 9.51 -12.16 -7.37
C TYR A 256 7.98 -12.32 -7.39
N ALA A 257 7.31 -11.87 -8.45
CA ALA A 257 5.86 -11.98 -8.58
C ALA A 257 5.39 -13.44 -8.67
N GLU A 258 6.15 -14.31 -9.35
CA GLU A 258 5.87 -15.74 -9.40
C GLU A 258 6.03 -16.40 -8.02
N ALA A 259 7.09 -16.08 -7.28
CA ALA A 259 7.30 -16.62 -5.94
C ALA A 259 6.25 -16.12 -4.94
N TRP A 260 5.85 -14.85 -5.05
CA TRP A 260 4.77 -14.28 -4.24
C TRP A 260 3.44 -15.03 -4.44
N TRP A 261 3.13 -15.43 -5.68
CA TRP A 261 1.89 -16.13 -6.01
C TRP A 261 1.71 -17.42 -5.19
N GLU A 262 2.80 -18.14 -4.94
CA GLU A 262 2.77 -19.40 -4.19
C GLU A 262 2.54 -19.20 -2.69
N LEU A 263 2.68 -17.98 -2.18
CA LEU A 263 2.53 -17.65 -0.75
C LEU A 263 1.20 -16.97 -0.41
N ILE A 264 0.31 -16.81 -1.41
CA ILE A 264 -0.99 -16.18 -1.21
C ILE A 264 -1.79 -16.93 -0.13
N ASP A 265 -2.32 -16.19 0.83
CA ASP A 265 -3.32 -16.70 1.77
C ASP A 265 -4.72 -16.66 1.13
N TRP A 266 -5.03 -17.68 0.34
CA TRP A 266 -6.30 -17.80 -0.36
C TRP A 266 -7.52 -17.95 0.56
N GLU A 267 -7.35 -18.47 1.77
CA GLU A 267 -8.42 -18.51 2.78
C GLU A 267 -8.85 -17.09 3.17
N ARG A 268 -7.89 -16.20 3.44
CA ARG A 268 -8.17 -14.79 3.73
C ARG A 268 -8.77 -14.06 2.53
N VAL A 269 -8.30 -14.36 1.31
CA VAL A 269 -8.90 -13.82 0.08
C VAL A 269 -10.37 -14.26 -0.04
N ALA A 270 -10.67 -15.53 0.24
CA ALA A 270 -12.02 -16.07 0.20
C ALA A 270 -12.93 -15.47 1.29
N GLN A 271 -12.37 -15.21 2.47
CA GLN A 271 -13.07 -14.51 3.55
C GLN A 271 -13.46 -13.08 3.13
N LYS A 272 -12.51 -12.33 2.55
CA LYS A 272 -12.76 -10.97 2.04
C LYS A 272 -13.77 -10.97 0.89
N ALA A 273 -13.73 -11.98 0.03
CA ALA A 273 -14.64 -12.10 -1.11
C ALA A 273 -16.08 -12.50 -0.71
N GLY A 274 -16.31 -12.82 0.56
CA GLY A 274 -17.61 -13.28 1.08
C GLY A 274 -18.00 -14.68 0.59
N THR A 275 -17.06 -15.46 0.07
CA THR A 275 -17.34 -16.79 -0.50
C THR A 275 -17.33 -17.88 0.56
N LEU A 276 -16.62 -17.67 1.67
CA LEU A 276 -16.70 -18.53 2.84
C LEU A 276 -18.01 -18.25 3.57
N ARG A 277 -18.93 -19.23 3.59
CA ARG A 277 -20.13 -19.13 4.44
C ARG A 277 -19.68 -19.16 5.91
N PRO A 278 -20.20 -18.29 6.78
CA PRO A 278 -19.95 -18.43 8.21
C PRO A 278 -20.47 -19.81 8.65
N GLU A 279 -19.66 -20.54 9.42
CA GLU A 279 -20.13 -21.75 10.10
C GLU A 279 -21.32 -21.35 10.98
N PHE A 280 -22.52 -21.76 10.60
CA PHE A 280 -23.64 -21.73 11.53
C PHE A 280 -23.24 -22.67 12.66
N LYS A 281 -22.93 -22.12 13.84
CA LYS A 281 -22.85 -22.91 15.07
C LYS A 281 -24.19 -23.64 15.20
N SER A 282 -24.21 -24.93 14.86
CA SER A 282 -25.31 -25.80 15.19
C SER A 282 -25.49 -25.69 16.70
N ALA A 283 -26.64 -25.17 17.12
CA ALA A 283 -27.03 -25.19 18.53
C ALA A 283 -27.16 -26.67 18.93
N SER A 284 -26.12 -27.19 19.57
CA SER A 284 -26.14 -28.44 20.32
C SER A 284 -26.54 -28.16 21.76
#